data_AF-A0A453H5Q8-F1
#
_entry.id   AF-A0A453H5Q8-F1
#
_cell.length_a   1.000
_cell.length_b   1.000
_cell.length_c   1.000
_cell.angle_alpha   90.00
_cell.angle_beta   90.00
_cell.angle_gamma   90.00
#
_symmetry.space_group_name_H-M   'P 1'
#
loop_
_entity.id
_entity.type
_entity.pdbx_description
1 polymer ?
#
loop_
_entity_poly.entity_id
_entity_poly.type
_entity_poly.pdbx_seq_one_letter_code
_entity_poly.pdbx_strand_id
1 'polypeptide(L)'
;ELDNQLPEPLPRPAPKEEDQSLVRRNKRMLGKLLVGTLEKFQQENKKLSNSEAFMRRSEAQQKADQKAREDSERLRQQEREQAAEKRRRDMTLRARVAAKAEEKRLELLYIQWSEHHKKLSSFLRTKAEPAIYYMPAKPIVDDPVIVEQNKEKVFEEWKSVRRTELTQFQKQVEEQYLSNVESQLERIQNARNARRGNVPANMQEMDKELDTHRAEHGPKARRIPDGGNDEDDDVDVDDMAAEDDLMDEVLGVNEAINEDPTKPSEEATDVAPVPQEAQ
;
A
#
# COMPACT_ATOMS: atom_id res chain seq x y z
N GLU A 1 9.69 48.77 21.07
CA GLU A 1 8.29 48.83 20.62
C GLU A 1 7.96 50.28 20.31
N LEU A 2 7.91 50.64 19.02
CA LEU A 2 7.53 51.98 18.55
C LEU A 2 6.07 51.89 18.11
N ASP A 3 5.22 52.52 18.90
CA ASP A 3 3.76 52.50 18.75
C ASP A 3 3.34 53.41 17.58
N ASN A 4 3.30 52.85 16.38
CA ASN A 4 2.78 53.51 15.17
C ASN A 4 1.24 53.47 15.18
N GLN A 5 0.62 54.30 16.02
CA GLN A 5 -0.82 54.55 15.94
C GLN A 5 -1.08 55.70 14.96
N LEU A 6 -1.65 55.38 13.80
CA LEU A 6 -2.20 56.35 12.85
C LEU A 6 -3.28 57.19 13.54
N PRO A 7 -3.38 58.50 13.26
CA PRO A 7 -4.38 59.35 13.88
C PRO A 7 -5.79 58.86 13.51
N GLU A 8 -6.61 58.67 14.54
CA GLU A 8 -8.01 58.26 14.42
C GLU A 8 -8.75 59.22 13.47
N PRO A 9 -9.45 58.70 12.44
CA PRO A 9 -10.10 59.55 11.46
C PRO A 9 -11.21 60.35 12.13
N LEU A 10 -11.08 61.69 12.10
CA LEU A 10 -12.07 62.62 12.63
C LEU A 10 -13.49 62.25 12.14
N PRO A 11 -14.51 62.30 13.03
CA PRO A 11 -15.87 61.96 12.67
C PRO A 11 -16.33 62.86 11.52
N ARG A 12 -16.80 62.23 10.42
CA ARG A 12 -17.37 62.95 9.27
C ARG A 12 -18.44 63.91 9.78
N PRO A 13 -18.42 65.20 9.38
CA PRO A 13 -19.43 66.14 9.80
C PRO A 13 -20.81 65.61 9.42
N ALA A 14 -21.75 65.68 10.36
CA ALA A 14 -23.11 65.23 10.17
C ALA A 14 -23.68 65.82 8.87
N PRO A 15 -24.47 65.04 8.10
CA PRO A 15 -25.04 65.52 6.86
C PRO A 15 -25.79 66.81 7.15
N LYS A 16 -25.45 67.89 6.45
CA LYS A 16 -26.29 69.10 6.43
C LYS A 16 -27.70 68.64 6.10
N GLU A 17 -28.71 69.18 6.78
CA GLU A 17 -30.12 68.88 6.51
C GLU A 17 -30.43 69.21 5.04
N GLU A 18 -30.20 68.24 4.16
CA GLU A 18 -30.65 68.31 2.79
C GLU A 18 -32.17 68.29 2.84
N ASP A 19 -32.80 69.21 2.11
CA ASP A 19 -34.25 69.26 1.97
C ASP A 19 -34.79 67.84 1.78
N GLN A 20 -35.65 67.39 2.70
CA GLN A 20 -36.17 66.01 2.69
C GLN A 20 -36.85 65.66 1.35
N SER A 21 -37.33 66.69 0.64
CA SER A 21 -37.84 66.61 -0.73
C SER A 21 -36.77 66.18 -1.75
N LEU A 22 -35.57 66.78 -1.70
CA LEU A 22 -34.45 66.46 -2.58
C LEU A 22 -33.92 65.06 -2.32
N VAL A 23 -33.81 64.66 -1.04
CA VAL A 23 -33.40 63.30 -0.66
C VAL A 23 -34.39 62.26 -1.17
N ARG A 24 -35.70 62.48 -0.99
CA ARG A 24 -36.74 61.58 -1.50
C ARG A 24 -36.74 61.51 -3.02
N ARG A 25 -36.53 62.65 -3.71
CA ARG A 25 -36.43 62.71 -5.17
C ARG A 25 -35.19 61.99 -5.68
N ASN A 26 -34.01 62.20 -5.08
CA ASN A 26 -32.77 61.52 -5.44
C ASN A 26 -32.86 60.02 -5.19
N LYS A 27 -33.44 59.60 -4.07
CA LYS A 27 -33.69 58.18 -3.77
C LYS A 27 -34.68 57.55 -4.76
N ARG A 28 -35.70 58.28 -5.21
CA ARG A 28 -36.65 57.82 -6.25
C ARG A 28 -36.01 57.78 -7.64
N MET A 29 -35.18 58.76 -7.98
CA MET A 29 -34.47 58.83 -9.26
C MET A 29 -33.42 57.72 -9.35
N LEU A 30 -32.64 57.54 -8.28
CA LEU A 30 -31.67 56.46 -8.16
C LEU A 30 -32.34 55.09 -8.14
N GLY A 31 -33.46 54.94 -7.41
CA GLY A 31 -34.28 53.73 -7.42
C GLY A 31 -34.84 53.42 -8.81
N LYS A 32 -35.37 54.41 -9.54
CA LYS A 32 -35.86 54.18 -10.92
C LYS A 32 -34.75 53.83 -11.90
N LEU A 33 -33.56 54.42 -11.75
CA LEU A 33 -32.41 54.11 -12.57
C LEU A 33 -31.90 52.71 -12.27
N LEU A 34 -31.62 52.37 -11.01
CA LEU A 34 -31.07 51.06 -10.62
C LEU A 34 -32.09 49.92 -10.73
N VAL A 35 -33.32 50.11 -10.26
CA VAL A 35 -34.37 49.07 -10.36
C VAL A 35 -34.81 48.91 -11.81
N GLY A 36 -34.95 50.01 -12.56
CA GLY A 36 -35.39 49.97 -13.96
C GLY A 36 -34.34 49.40 -14.92
N THR A 37 -33.04 49.64 -14.71
CA THR A 37 -31.99 48.98 -15.51
C THR A 37 -31.76 47.55 -15.07
N LEU A 38 -31.82 47.23 -13.76
CA LEU A 38 -31.70 45.87 -13.26
C LEU A 38 -32.84 44.97 -13.76
N GLU A 39 -34.08 45.48 -13.74
CA GLU A 39 -35.25 44.74 -14.23
C GLU A 39 -35.19 44.53 -15.74
N LYS A 40 -34.70 45.52 -16.51
CA LYS A 40 -34.40 45.34 -17.94
C LYS A 40 -33.31 44.30 -18.18
N PHE A 41 -32.24 44.32 -17.39
CA PHE A 41 -31.16 43.35 -17.48
C PHE A 41 -31.66 41.93 -17.16
N GLN A 42 -32.52 41.79 -16.14
CA GLN A 42 -33.15 40.52 -15.81
C GLN A 42 -34.06 40.02 -16.94
N GLN A 43 -34.87 40.90 -17.54
CA GLN A 43 -35.73 40.53 -18.67
C GLN A 43 -34.93 40.15 -19.93
N GLU A 44 -33.84 40.86 -20.22
CA GLU A 44 -32.93 40.53 -21.31
C GLU A 44 -32.19 39.22 -21.06
N ASN A 45 -31.71 38.98 -19.82
CA ASN A 45 -31.11 37.71 -19.44
C ASN A 45 -32.11 36.56 -19.59
N LYS A 46 -33.38 36.75 -19.21
CA LYS A 46 -34.44 35.74 -19.40
C LYS A 46 -34.70 35.42 -20.87
N LYS A 47 -34.62 36.42 -21.75
CA LYS A 47 -34.75 36.22 -23.20
C LYS A 47 -33.53 35.51 -23.79
N LEU A 48 -32.34 35.85 -23.32
CA LEU A 48 -31.08 35.23 -23.74
C LEU A 48 -30.97 33.79 -23.23
N SER A 49 -31.43 33.51 -22.00
CA SER A 49 -31.46 32.15 -21.44
C SER A 49 -32.39 31.23 -22.20
N ASN A 50 -33.48 31.77 -22.74
CA ASN A 50 -34.44 31.03 -23.57
C ASN A 50 -34.00 30.92 -25.04
N SER A 51 -32.87 31.53 -25.42
CA SER A 51 -32.32 31.40 -26.76
C SER A 51 -31.74 30.00 -26.96
N GLU A 52 -32.08 29.36 -28.08
CA GLU A 52 -31.61 28.02 -28.44
C GLU A 52 -30.07 27.90 -28.40
N ALA A 53 -29.36 28.96 -28.79
CA ALA A 53 -27.90 29.00 -28.75
C ALA A 53 -27.35 29.00 -27.31
N PHE A 54 -28.06 29.59 -26.35
CA PHE A 54 -27.70 29.52 -24.94
C PHE A 54 -27.96 28.13 -24.37
N MET A 55 -29.11 27.52 -24.69
CA MET A 55 -29.43 26.14 -24.29
C MET A 55 -28.40 25.14 -24.78
N ARG A 56 -28.02 25.18 -26.07
CA ARG A 56 -26.98 24.29 -26.62
C ARG A 56 -25.61 24.48 -25.96
N ARG A 57 -25.21 25.72 -25.66
CA ARG A 57 -23.95 25.99 -24.93
C ARG A 57 -24.01 25.49 -23.50
N SER A 58 -25.15 25.70 -22.82
CA SER A 58 -25.38 25.21 -21.46
C SER A 58 -25.36 23.68 -21.40
N GLU A 59 -26.02 22.99 -22.33
CA GLU A 59 -26.02 21.53 -22.44
C GLU A 59 -24.62 21.00 -22.75
N ALA A 60 -23.88 21.66 -23.66
CA ALA A 60 -22.50 21.30 -23.95
C ALA A 60 -21.59 21.48 -22.72
N GLN A 61 -21.78 22.56 -21.95
CA GLN A 61 -21.05 22.82 -20.72
C GLN A 61 -21.39 21.78 -19.64
N GLN A 62 -22.68 21.49 -19.41
CA GLN A 62 -23.11 20.48 -18.45
C GLN A 62 -22.57 19.09 -18.81
N LYS A 63 -22.54 18.73 -20.10
CA LYS A 63 -21.97 17.46 -20.56
C LYS A 63 -20.45 17.41 -20.37
N ALA A 64 -19.75 18.53 -20.59
CA ALA A 64 -18.32 18.63 -20.33
C ALA A 64 -18.01 18.51 -18.82
N ASP A 65 -18.79 19.20 -17.99
CA ASP A 65 -18.67 19.16 -16.53
C ASP A 65 -18.98 17.76 -15.99
N GLN A 66 -20.00 17.08 -16.52
CA GLN A 66 -20.34 15.70 -16.15
C GLN A 66 -19.22 14.73 -16.52
N LYS A 67 -18.65 14.85 -17.73
CA LYS A 67 -17.51 14.03 -18.14
C LYS A 67 -16.29 14.28 -17.26
N ALA A 68 -15.99 15.54 -16.93
CA ALA A 68 -14.89 15.89 -16.03
C ALA A 68 -15.08 15.30 -14.63
N ARG A 69 -16.31 15.28 -14.11
CA ARG A 69 -16.66 14.63 -12.84
C ARG A 69 -16.42 13.12 -12.90
N GLU A 70 -16.97 12.44 -13.89
CA GLU A 70 -16.79 10.99 -14.07
C GLU A 70 -15.32 10.60 -14.22
N ASP A 71 -14.55 11.35 -15.01
CA ASP A 71 -13.11 11.09 -15.20
C ASP A 71 -12.33 11.33 -13.89
N SER A 72 -12.66 12.37 -13.11
CA SER A 72 -12.05 12.62 -11.81
C SER A 72 -12.41 11.56 -10.75
N GLU A 73 -13.65 11.07 -10.76
CA GLU A 73 -14.09 9.99 -9.88
C GLU A 73 -13.40 8.68 -10.23
N ARG A 74 -13.23 8.38 -11.52
CA ARG A 74 -12.47 7.22 -12.00
C ARG A 74 -11.03 7.28 -11.54
N LEU A 75 -10.37 8.43 -11.67
CA LEU A 75 -8.99 8.60 -11.22
C LEU A 75 -8.87 8.39 -9.70
N ARG A 76 -9.77 8.97 -8.92
CA ARG A 76 -9.84 8.75 -7.46
C ARG A 76 -10.08 7.29 -7.10
N GLN A 77 -10.87 6.56 -7.88
CA GLN A 77 -11.09 5.13 -7.65
C GLN A 77 -9.82 4.32 -7.94
N GLN A 78 -9.14 4.60 -9.04
CA GLN A 78 -7.86 3.96 -9.40
C GLN A 78 -6.79 4.20 -8.34
N GLU A 79 -6.62 5.44 -7.86
CA GLU A 79 -5.66 5.76 -6.78
C GLU A 79 -5.97 4.99 -5.49
N ARG A 80 -7.26 4.89 -5.12
CA ARG A 80 -7.69 4.10 -3.95
C ARG A 80 -7.45 2.61 -4.12
N GLU A 81 -7.57 2.09 -5.33
CA GLU A 81 -7.32 0.69 -5.66
C GLU A 81 -5.82 0.39 -5.63
N GLN A 82 -4.99 1.21 -6.29
CA GLN A 82 -3.53 1.10 -6.24
C GLN A 82 -3.00 1.19 -4.81
N ALA A 83 -3.49 2.15 -4.01
CA ALA A 83 -3.07 2.26 -2.61
C ALA A 83 -3.53 1.08 -1.75
N ALA A 84 -4.65 0.42 -2.08
CA ALA A 84 -5.08 -0.80 -1.39
C ALA A 84 -4.24 -2.00 -1.82
N GLU A 85 -3.87 -2.07 -3.10
CA GLU A 85 -3.03 -3.13 -3.64
C GLU A 85 -1.60 -3.04 -3.10
N LYS A 86 -1.00 -1.84 -3.06
CA LYS A 86 0.31 -1.60 -2.44
C LYS A 86 0.32 -2.08 -0.99
N ARG A 87 -0.71 -1.73 -0.20
CA ARG A 87 -0.86 -2.21 1.18
C ARG A 87 -1.00 -3.73 1.28
N ARG A 88 -1.73 -4.36 0.37
CA ARG A 88 -1.86 -5.83 0.32
C ARG A 88 -0.51 -6.50 0.04
N ARG A 89 0.23 -5.99 -0.95
CA ARG A 89 1.57 -6.48 -1.30
C ARG A 89 2.52 -6.33 -0.12
N ASP A 90 2.60 -5.14 0.47
CA ASP A 90 3.47 -4.84 1.62
C ASP A 90 3.18 -5.76 2.82
N MET A 91 1.91 -5.90 3.21
CA MET A 91 1.51 -6.80 4.31
C MET A 91 1.88 -8.26 4.03
N THR A 92 1.72 -8.70 2.79
CA THR A 92 2.05 -10.08 2.37
C THR A 92 3.56 -10.30 2.36
N LEU A 93 4.32 -9.35 1.83
CA LEU A 93 5.78 -9.38 1.80
C LEU A 93 6.34 -9.41 3.22
N ARG A 94 5.85 -8.53 4.10
CA ARG A 94 6.26 -8.48 5.50
C ARG A 94 5.98 -9.80 6.23
N ALA A 95 4.82 -10.42 5.99
CA ALA A 95 4.50 -11.71 6.58
C ALA A 95 5.39 -12.84 6.04
N ARG A 96 5.71 -12.83 4.74
CA ARG A 96 6.65 -13.80 4.14
C ARG A 96 8.06 -13.63 4.69
N VAL A 97 8.53 -12.39 4.86
CA VAL A 97 9.84 -12.11 5.48
C VAL A 97 9.86 -12.57 6.93
N ALA A 98 8.79 -12.31 7.70
CA ALA A 98 8.67 -12.77 9.08
C ALA A 98 8.62 -14.31 9.18
N ALA A 99 7.87 -14.98 8.31
CA ALA A 99 7.82 -16.43 8.22
C ALA A 99 9.21 -17.02 7.93
N LYS A 100 9.91 -16.51 6.91
CA LYS A 100 11.28 -16.93 6.58
C LYS A 100 12.25 -16.69 7.74
N ALA A 101 12.11 -15.58 8.47
CA ALA A 101 12.96 -15.32 9.64
C ALA A 101 12.76 -16.38 10.74
N GLU A 102 11.51 -16.75 11.02
CA GLU A 102 11.19 -17.83 11.97
C GLU A 102 11.63 -19.21 11.46
N GLU A 103 11.49 -19.51 10.17
CA GLU A 103 12.03 -20.74 9.57
C GLU A 103 13.54 -20.86 9.81
N LYS A 104 14.31 -19.79 9.56
CA LYS A 104 15.75 -19.77 9.81
C LYS A 104 16.07 -19.93 11.29
N ARG A 105 15.26 -19.36 12.19
CA ARG A 105 15.41 -19.56 13.63
C ARG A 105 15.22 -21.04 14.02
N LEU A 106 14.24 -21.72 13.43
CA LEU A 106 14.02 -23.15 13.63
C LEU A 106 15.18 -24.01 13.10
N GLU A 107 15.77 -23.63 11.96
CA GLU A 107 16.96 -24.29 11.41
C GLU A 107 18.18 -24.16 12.34
N LEU A 108 18.42 -22.95 12.89
CA LEU A 108 19.48 -22.76 13.88
C LEU A 108 19.26 -23.63 15.14
N LEU A 109 18.02 -23.73 15.60
CA LEU A 109 17.66 -24.61 16.72
C LEU A 109 17.88 -26.09 16.37
N TYR A 110 17.54 -26.50 15.14
CA TYR A 110 17.79 -27.85 14.65
C TYR A 110 19.28 -28.20 14.65
N ILE A 111 20.14 -27.28 14.21
CA ILE A 111 21.60 -27.45 14.26
C ILE A 111 22.05 -27.67 15.70
N GLN A 112 21.68 -26.78 16.62
CA GLN A 112 22.03 -26.90 18.05
C GLN A 112 21.55 -28.23 18.66
N TRP A 113 20.33 -28.64 18.32
CA TRP A 113 19.78 -29.92 18.79
C TRP A 113 20.51 -31.11 18.18
N SER A 114 20.87 -31.05 16.90
CA SER A 114 21.65 -32.11 16.25
C SER A 114 23.03 -32.28 16.89
N GLU A 115 23.70 -31.18 17.25
CA GLU A 115 24.97 -31.20 17.98
C GLU A 115 24.81 -31.82 19.37
N HIS A 116 23.73 -31.46 20.07
CA HIS A 116 23.42 -32.04 21.37
C HIS A 116 23.11 -33.55 21.26
N HIS A 117 22.34 -33.96 20.26
CA HIS A 117 21.98 -35.37 20.07
C HIS A 117 23.18 -36.21 19.63
N LYS A 118 24.11 -35.64 18.86
CA LYS A 118 25.40 -36.25 18.53
C LYS A 118 26.25 -36.50 19.78
N LYS A 119 26.19 -35.62 20.78
CA LYS A 119 26.85 -35.86 22.08
C LYS A 119 26.12 -36.96 22.86
N LEU A 120 24.78 -36.96 22.84
CA LEU A 120 23.96 -37.96 23.54
C LEU A 120 24.06 -39.38 22.96
N SER A 121 24.35 -39.54 21.66
CA SER A 121 24.51 -40.87 21.03
C SER A 121 25.71 -41.65 21.57
N SER A 122 26.64 -40.98 22.25
CA SER A 122 27.75 -41.62 22.96
C SER A 122 27.30 -42.35 24.23
N PHE A 123 26.12 -42.02 24.77
CA PHE A 123 25.59 -42.57 26.01
C PHE A 123 24.44 -43.55 25.75
N LEU A 124 24.27 -44.52 26.66
CA LEU A 124 23.14 -45.44 26.65
C LEU A 124 21.92 -44.80 27.33
N ARG A 125 20.78 -44.86 26.65
CA ARG A 125 19.50 -44.34 27.16
C ARG A 125 18.73 -45.43 27.90
N THR A 126 18.32 -45.17 29.14
CA THR A 126 17.42 -46.07 29.88
C THR A 126 15.97 -45.93 29.40
N LYS A 127 15.13 -46.94 29.71
CA LYS A 127 13.67 -46.91 29.45
C LYS A 127 12.87 -46.16 30.53
N ALA A 128 13.53 -45.49 31.46
CA ALA A 128 12.89 -44.77 32.55
C ALA A 128 12.35 -43.41 32.09
N GLU A 129 11.34 -42.88 32.79
CA GLU A 129 10.88 -41.50 32.66
C GLU A 129 11.26 -40.74 33.95
N PRO A 130 12.17 -39.75 33.92
CA PRO A 130 12.93 -39.23 32.78
C PRO A 130 14.05 -40.17 32.30
N ALA A 131 14.37 -40.09 31.00
CA ALA A 131 15.41 -40.90 30.39
C ALA A 131 16.79 -40.54 30.97
N ILE A 132 17.49 -41.55 31.49
CA ILE A 132 18.82 -41.37 32.08
C ILE A 132 19.86 -41.83 31.04
N TYR A 133 20.86 -40.97 30.81
CA TYR A 133 21.99 -41.27 29.95
C TYR A 133 23.19 -41.68 30.80
N TYR A 134 23.76 -42.84 30.51
CA TYR A 134 24.94 -43.34 31.21
C TYR A 134 25.91 -44.02 30.25
N MET A 135 27.18 -44.11 30.66
CA MET A 135 28.22 -44.81 29.92
C MET A 135 28.80 -45.89 30.84
N PRO A 136 28.64 -47.19 30.51
CA PRO A 136 29.18 -48.26 31.33
C PRO A 136 30.72 -48.30 31.21
N ALA A 137 31.40 -48.66 32.30
CA ALA A 137 32.86 -48.78 32.34
C ALA A 137 33.40 -49.98 31.54
N LYS A 138 32.55 -50.98 31.28
CA LYS A 138 32.85 -52.14 30.43
C LYS A 138 31.91 -52.10 29.22
N PRO A 139 32.41 -52.29 27.99
CA PRO A 139 31.55 -52.36 26.81
C PRO A 139 30.61 -53.57 26.94
N ILE A 140 29.33 -53.38 26.57
CA ILE A 140 28.30 -54.43 26.61
C ILE A 140 28.37 -55.32 25.36
N VAL A 141 28.92 -54.80 24.26
CA VAL A 141 29.12 -55.48 22.98
C VAL A 141 30.60 -55.43 22.66
N ASP A 142 31.20 -56.58 22.36
CA ASP A 142 32.66 -56.73 22.18
C ASP A 142 33.17 -56.10 20.87
N ASP A 143 32.32 -56.03 19.83
CA ASP A 143 32.68 -55.42 18.55
C ASP A 143 32.37 -53.91 18.51
N PRO A 144 33.38 -53.03 18.50
CA PRO A 144 33.17 -51.58 18.49
C PRO A 144 32.48 -51.11 17.19
N VAL A 145 32.70 -51.81 16.07
CA VAL A 145 32.11 -51.49 14.76
C VAL A 145 30.60 -51.63 14.77
N ILE A 146 30.06 -52.67 15.40
CA ILE A 146 28.61 -52.91 15.47
C ILE A 146 27.93 -51.85 16.35
N VAL A 147 28.61 -51.44 17.43
CA VAL A 147 28.13 -50.37 18.31
C VAL A 147 28.07 -49.03 17.57
N GLU A 148 29.09 -48.70 16.78
CA GLU A 148 29.12 -47.48 15.96
C GLU A 148 28.03 -47.47 14.90
N GLN A 149 27.85 -48.58 14.17
CA GLN A 149 26.78 -48.71 13.17
C GLN A 149 25.38 -48.57 13.78
N ASN A 150 25.15 -49.13 14.97
CA ASN A 150 23.86 -49.00 15.65
C ASN A 150 23.63 -47.57 16.14
N LYS A 151 24.67 -46.87 16.63
CA LYS A 151 24.59 -45.45 17.00
C LYS A 151 24.26 -44.58 15.79
N GLU A 152 24.90 -44.85 14.66
CA GLU A 152 24.68 -44.12 13.40
C GLU A 152 23.25 -44.33 12.90
N LYS A 153 22.75 -45.57 12.86
CA LYS A 153 21.35 -45.86 12.47
C LYS A 153 20.34 -45.13 13.34
N VAL A 154 20.49 -45.18 14.68
CA VAL A 154 19.59 -44.48 15.60
C VAL A 154 19.68 -42.96 15.40
N PHE A 155 20.88 -42.43 15.16
CA PHE A 155 21.07 -41.01 14.88
C PHE A 155 20.42 -40.62 13.54
N GLU A 156 20.51 -41.43 12.50
CA GLU A 156 19.89 -41.21 11.20
C GLU A 156 18.36 -41.25 11.26
N GLU A 157 17.79 -42.23 11.97
CA GLU A 157 16.36 -42.32 12.26
C GLU A 157 15.86 -41.09 13.01
N TRP A 158 16.58 -40.67 14.06
CA TRP A 158 16.24 -39.45 14.78
C TRP A 158 16.34 -38.21 13.87
N LYS A 159 17.38 -38.13 13.05
CA LYS A 159 17.64 -37.01 12.15
C LYS A 159 16.58 -36.90 11.05
N SER A 160 16.06 -38.03 10.57
CA SER A 160 14.99 -38.09 9.55
C SER A 160 13.63 -37.69 10.15
N VAL A 161 13.25 -38.26 11.30
CA VAL A 161 12.02 -37.87 12.02
C VAL A 161 12.04 -36.39 12.39
N ARG A 162 13.16 -35.90 12.92
CA ARG A 162 13.25 -34.50 13.32
C ARG A 162 13.24 -33.55 12.12
N ARG A 163 13.76 -33.98 10.96
CA ARG A 163 13.65 -33.21 9.71
C ARG A 163 12.22 -33.11 9.22
N THR A 164 11.47 -34.21 9.23
CA THR A 164 10.07 -34.17 8.79
C THR A 164 9.23 -33.31 9.71
N GLU A 165 9.44 -33.39 11.03
CA GLU A 165 8.83 -32.48 12.00
C GLU A 165 9.20 -31.01 11.73
N LEU A 166 10.48 -30.72 11.47
CA LEU A 166 10.94 -29.37 11.15
C LEU A 166 10.24 -28.81 9.91
N THR A 167 10.16 -29.60 8.83
CA THR A 167 9.45 -29.21 7.61
C THR A 167 7.95 -28.99 7.86
N GLN A 168 7.32 -29.79 8.71
CA GLN A 168 5.91 -29.58 9.10
C GLN A 168 5.75 -28.27 9.89
N PHE A 169 6.65 -27.98 10.84
CA PHE A 169 6.60 -26.74 11.60
C PHE A 169 6.86 -25.51 10.71
N GLN A 170 7.79 -25.59 9.76
CA GLN A 170 8.04 -24.52 8.79
C GLN A 170 6.77 -24.19 8.01
N LYS A 171 6.08 -25.21 7.48
CA LYS A 171 4.79 -25.04 6.79
C LYS A 171 3.72 -24.42 7.69
N GLN A 172 3.58 -24.91 8.92
CA GLN A 172 2.61 -24.35 9.87
C GLN A 172 2.89 -22.88 10.20
N VAL A 173 4.16 -22.50 10.32
CA VAL A 173 4.56 -21.10 10.56
C VAL A 173 4.18 -20.24 9.36
N GLU A 174 4.54 -20.64 8.14
CA GLU A 174 4.18 -19.93 6.92
C GLU A 174 2.66 -19.76 6.78
N GLU A 175 1.91 -20.84 6.95
CA GLU A 175 0.45 -20.84 6.89
C GLU A 175 -0.17 -19.89 7.94
N GLN A 176 0.34 -19.88 9.17
CA GLN A 176 -0.13 -18.97 10.21
C GLN A 176 0.11 -17.51 9.86
N TYR A 177 1.28 -17.16 9.34
CA TYR A 177 1.59 -15.78 8.95
C TYR A 177 0.73 -15.31 7.77
N LEU A 178 0.55 -16.15 6.74
CA LEU A 178 -0.29 -15.83 5.58
C LEU A 178 -1.78 -15.75 5.96
N SER A 179 -2.28 -16.69 6.76
CA SER A 179 -3.66 -16.69 7.25
C SER A 179 -3.97 -15.47 8.12
N ASN A 180 -3.00 -15.02 8.94
CA ASN A 180 -3.12 -13.80 9.73
C ASN A 180 -3.25 -12.56 8.83
N VAL A 181 -2.47 -12.47 7.73
CA VAL A 181 -2.59 -11.38 6.76
C VAL A 181 -3.94 -11.41 6.06
N GLU A 182 -4.38 -12.58 5.58
CA GLU A 182 -5.68 -12.74 4.93
C GLU A 182 -6.83 -12.31 5.86
N SER A 183 -6.80 -12.76 7.10
CA SER A 183 -7.76 -12.36 8.13
C SER A 183 -7.75 -10.84 8.39
N GLN A 184 -6.56 -10.21 8.38
CA GLN A 184 -6.47 -8.75 8.53
C GLN A 184 -7.00 -8.00 7.31
N LEU A 185 -6.70 -8.47 6.10
CA LEU A 185 -7.22 -7.87 4.85
C LEU A 185 -8.74 -7.99 4.78
N GLU A 186 -9.30 -9.14 5.16
CA GLU A 186 -10.74 -9.36 5.24
C GLU A 186 -11.39 -8.40 6.25
N ARG A 187 -10.79 -8.22 7.43
CA ARG A 187 -11.26 -7.24 8.43
C ARG A 187 -11.25 -5.81 7.87
N ILE A 188 -10.20 -5.41 7.17
CA ILE A 188 -10.10 -4.08 6.53
C ILE A 188 -11.17 -3.92 5.44
N GLN A 189 -11.39 -4.95 4.63
CA GLN A 189 -12.42 -4.95 3.58
C GLN A 189 -13.83 -4.87 4.17
N ASN A 190 -14.12 -5.64 5.22
CA ASN A 190 -15.39 -5.62 5.93
C ASN A 190 -15.64 -4.25 6.58
N ALA A 191 -14.61 -3.65 7.21
CA ALA A 191 -14.69 -2.29 7.73
C ALA A 191 -14.94 -1.25 6.61
N ARG A 192 -14.33 -1.43 5.43
CA ARG A 192 -14.56 -0.57 4.27
C ARG A 192 -15.98 -0.71 3.72
N ASN A 193 -16.49 -1.94 3.64
CA ASN A 193 -17.85 -2.22 3.18
C ASN A 193 -18.92 -1.69 4.15
N ALA A 194 -18.69 -1.85 5.46
CA ALA A 194 -19.55 -1.25 6.49
C ALA A 194 -19.59 0.28 6.39
N ARG A 195 -18.44 0.93 6.13
CA ARG A 195 -18.40 2.37 5.85
C ARG A 195 -19.09 2.73 4.54
N ARG A 196 -18.89 1.96 3.46
CA ARG A 196 -19.55 2.21 2.16
C ARG A 196 -21.08 2.21 2.27
N GLY A 197 -21.67 1.44 3.19
CA GLY A 197 -23.12 1.51 3.47
C GLY A 197 -23.61 2.90 3.89
N ASN A 198 -22.73 3.76 4.43
CA ASN A 198 -23.04 5.11 4.91
C ASN A 198 -22.43 6.24 4.05
N VAL A 199 -21.61 5.91 3.04
CA VAL A 199 -20.80 6.87 2.25
C VAL A 199 -21.48 7.44 0.97
N PRO A 200 -22.46 6.82 0.28
CA PRO A 200 -23.01 7.45 -0.94
C PRO A 200 -23.63 8.83 -0.68
N ALA A 201 -24.08 9.09 0.55
CA ALA A 201 -24.55 10.41 0.98
C ALA A 201 -23.41 11.43 1.17
N ASN A 202 -22.30 11.04 1.80
CA ASN A 202 -21.24 11.96 2.21
C ASN A 202 -20.33 12.44 1.06
N MET A 203 -20.10 11.63 0.02
CA MET A 203 -19.36 12.06 -1.17
C MET A 203 -20.16 13.09 -1.99
N GLN A 204 -21.49 12.90 -2.09
CA GLN A 204 -22.37 13.87 -2.75
C GLN A 204 -22.49 15.19 -1.97
N GLU A 205 -22.36 15.16 -0.64
CA GLU A 205 -22.38 16.37 0.19
C GLU A 205 -21.08 17.18 0.08
N MET A 206 -19.91 16.55 0.10
CA MET A 206 -18.64 17.27 -0.04
C MET A 206 -18.49 17.96 -1.40
N ASP A 207 -18.96 17.34 -2.48
CA ASP A 207 -18.95 17.96 -3.81
C ASP A 207 -20.04 19.05 -3.96
N LYS A 208 -21.19 18.90 -3.28
CA LYS A 208 -22.19 19.99 -3.16
C LYS A 208 -21.60 21.19 -2.43
N GLU A 209 -20.85 20.99 -1.36
CA GLU A 209 -20.20 22.08 -0.62
C GLU A 209 -19.12 22.78 -1.46
N LEU A 210 -18.34 22.04 -2.25
CA LEU A 210 -17.37 22.64 -3.19
C LEU A 210 -18.05 23.42 -4.33
N ASP A 211 -19.18 22.93 -4.85
CA ASP A 211 -19.99 23.61 -5.85
C ASP A 211 -20.67 24.87 -5.28
N THR A 212 -21.18 24.83 -4.05
CA THR A 212 -21.73 26.03 -3.38
C THR A 212 -20.64 27.06 -3.13
N HIS A 213 -19.45 26.64 -2.68
CA HIS A 213 -18.32 27.55 -2.52
C HIS A 213 -17.86 28.16 -3.85
N ARG A 214 -17.96 27.44 -4.97
CA ARG A 214 -17.65 27.97 -6.31
C ARG A 214 -18.74 28.90 -6.85
N ALA A 215 -20.01 28.60 -6.57
CA ALA A 215 -21.13 29.45 -6.94
C ALA A 215 -21.20 30.75 -6.13
N GLU A 216 -20.85 30.70 -4.84
CA GLU A 216 -20.86 31.86 -3.94
C GLU A 216 -19.64 32.78 -4.12
N HIS A 217 -18.44 32.23 -4.38
CA HIS A 217 -17.23 33.03 -4.53
C HIS A 217 -16.82 33.34 -5.98
N GLY A 218 -17.50 32.77 -6.97
CA GLY A 218 -17.08 32.86 -8.38
C GLY A 218 -15.74 32.16 -8.64
N PRO A 219 -15.28 32.08 -9.90
CA PRO A 219 -14.01 31.45 -10.22
C PRO A 219 -12.87 32.24 -9.55
N LYS A 220 -12.26 31.66 -8.51
CA LYS A 220 -11.07 32.22 -7.87
C LYS A 220 -9.99 32.41 -8.92
N ALA A 221 -9.66 33.67 -9.22
CA ALA A 221 -8.46 34.01 -9.97
C ALA A 221 -7.26 33.47 -9.17
N ARG A 222 -6.57 32.48 -9.74
CA ARG A 222 -5.34 31.94 -9.21
C ARG A 222 -4.32 33.09 -9.21
N ARG A 223 -4.07 33.71 -8.05
CA ARG A 223 -2.89 34.56 -7.88
C ARG A 223 -1.69 33.66 -8.10
N ILE A 224 -0.95 33.91 -9.16
CA ILE A 224 0.41 33.42 -9.33
C ILE A 224 1.20 34.03 -8.17
N PRO A 225 1.79 33.25 -7.25
CA PRO A 225 2.68 33.79 -6.25
C PRO A 225 3.91 34.30 -6.99
N ASP A 226 4.07 35.62 -6.97
CA ASP A 226 5.32 36.28 -7.32
C ASP A 226 6.36 35.89 -6.28
N GLY A 227 7.55 35.54 -6.76
CA GLY A 227 8.61 34.91 -5.98
C GLY A 227 9.05 35.78 -4.81
N GLY A 228 9.05 35.18 -3.62
CA GLY A 228 9.58 35.78 -2.40
C GLY A 228 9.95 34.66 -1.44
N ASN A 229 11.25 34.36 -1.43
CA ASN A 229 11.95 33.38 -0.63
C ASN A 229 11.62 33.51 0.87
N ASP A 230 11.07 32.46 1.47
CA ASP A 230 11.29 32.15 2.88
C ASP A 230 11.27 30.63 3.04
N GLU A 231 12.38 30.15 3.56
CA GLU A 231 12.75 28.78 3.87
C GLU A 231 11.84 28.27 5.00
N ASP A 232 11.16 27.15 4.76
CA ASP A 232 10.73 26.12 5.74
C ASP A 232 9.66 25.23 5.05
N ASP A 233 10.06 24.55 3.97
CA ASP A 233 9.33 23.40 3.46
C ASP A 233 10.06 22.15 3.95
N ASP A 234 9.50 21.51 4.98
CA ASP A 234 9.67 20.08 5.22
C ASP A 234 9.03 19.33 4.04
N VAL A 235 9.77 19.31 2.92
CA VAL A 235 9.52 18.42 1.80
C VAL A 235 9.95 17.01 2.23
N ASP A 236 9.03 16.27 2.82
CA ASP A 236 9.07 14.81 2.78
C ASP A 236 8.78 14.37 1.33
N VAL A 237 9.76 14.59 0.46
CA VAL A 237 9.89 13.96 -0.85
C VAL A 237 10.45 12.56 -0.65
N ASP A 238 9.61 11.65 -0.15
CA ASP A 238 9.82 10.22 -0.42
C ASP A 238 9.28 9.88 -1.82
N ASP A 239 9.94 10.46 -2.82
CA ASP A 239 9.88 10.02 -4.20
C ASP A 239 10.72 8.73 -4.34
N MET A 240 10.17 7.63 -3.84
CA MET A 240 10.69 6.26 -4.03
C MET A 240 9.65 5.42 -4.78
N ALA A 241 8.99 6.01 -5.80
CA ALA A 241 7.95 5.33 -6.57
C ALA A 241 8.48 4.58 -7.80
N ALA A 242 9.79 4.63 -8.09
CA ALA A 242 10.34 4.13 -9.35
C ALA A 242 11.31 2.93 -9.24
N GLU A 243 11.60 2.39 -8.05
CA GLU A 243 12.59 1.31 -7.91
C GLU A 243 12.06 -0.05 -7.39
N ASP A 244 10.79 -0.17 -7.00
CA ASP A 244 10.26 -1.42 -6.42
C ASP A 244 9.85 -2.49 -7.45
N ASP A 245 9.75 -2.14 -8.73
CA ASP A 245 9.43 -3.12 -9.80
C ASP A 245 10.59 -4.07 -10.14
N LEU A 246 11.81 -3.80 -9.64
CA LEU A 246 12.98 -4.66 -9.88
C LEU A 246 13.23 -5.69 -8.76
N MET A 247 12.52 -5.59 -7.63
CA MET A 247 12.75 -6.45 -6.47
C MET A 247 11.97 -7.77 -6.52
N ASP A 248 11.01 -7.91 -7.45
CA ASP A 248 10.23 -9.14 -7.61
C ASP A 248 11.01 -10.24 -8.37
N GLU A 249 12.07 -9.88 -9.10
CA GLU A 249 12.89 -10.83 -9.89
C GLU A 249 14.03 -11.49 -9.08
N VAL A 250 14.40 -10.93 -7.92
CA VAL A 250 15.49 -11.48 -7.08
C VAL A 250 15.00 -12.62 -6.17
N LEU A 251 13.69 -12.78 -5.98
CA LEU A 251 13.12 -13.97 -5.33
C LEU A 251 12.73 -15.03 -6.38
N GLY A 252 13.66 -15.25 -7.31
CA GLY A 252 13.61 -16.29 -8.32
C GLY A 252 13.06 -17.59 -7.75
N VAL A 253 12.03 -18.07 -8.44
CA VAL A 253 11.51 -19.43 -8.40
C VAL A 253 12.69 -20.39 -8.29
N ASN A 254 12.88 -21.01 -7.11
CA ASN A 254 13.65 -22.23 -7.02
C ASN A 254 12.82 -23.31 -7.71
N GLU A 255 12.94 -23.34 -9.03
CA GLU A 255 12.56 -24.48 -9.85
C GLU A 255 13.32 -25.68 -9.29
N ALA A 256 12.57 -26.72 -8.98
CA ALA A 256 13.09 -27.93 -8.39
C ALA A 256 14.25 -28.44 -9.24
N ILE A 257 15.46 -28.45 -8.67
CA ILE A 257 16.56 -29.26 -9.15
C ILE A 257 16.15 -30.72 -8.92
N ASN A 258 15.35 -31.25 -9.85
CA ASN A 258 15.20 -32.68 -10.08
C ASN A 258 16.20 -33.04 -11.18
N GLU A 259 17.48 -33.12 -10.80
CA GLU A 259 18.44 -33.90 -11.58
C GLU A 259 18.33 -35.36 -11.11
N ASP A 260 17.55 -36.14 -11.85
CA ASP A 260 17.54 -37.59 -11.79
C ASP A 260 18.80 -38.11 -12.54
N PRO A 261 19.79 -38.73 -11.85
CA PRO A 261 21.07 -39.10 -12.44
C PRO A 261 21.01 -40.48 -13.15
N THR A 262 19.94 -40.74 -13.89
CA THR A 262 19.75 -42.06 -14.52
C THR A 262 18.99 -41.99 -15.84
N LYS A 263 19.63 -41.47 -16.90
CA LYS A 263 19.36 -41.85 -18.30
C LYS A 263 20.49 -41.38 -19.24
N PRO A 264 21.07 -42.27 -20.07
CA PRO A 264 22.07 -41.89 -21.05
C PRO A 264 21.40 -41.31 -22.30
N SER A 265 21.90 -40.16 -22.79
CA SER A 265 21.53 -39.63 -24.09
C SER A 265 22.48 -40.18 -25.17
N GLU A 266 21.93 -41.03 -26.02
CA GLU A 266 22.52 -41.45 -27.31
C GLU A 266 22.19 -40.42 -28.39
N GLU A 267 23.21 -39.87 -29.04
CA GLU A 267 23.36 -39.58 -30.49
C GLU A 267 24.67 -38.78 -30.65
N ALA A 268 25.75 -39.39 -31.16
CA ALA A 268 26.14 -39.44 -32.59
C ALA A 268 26.37 -38.03 -33.16
N THR A 269 27.45 -37.63 -33.83
CA THR A 269 28.63 -38.20 -34.52
C THR A 269 29.46 -36.95 -34.88
N ASP A 270 30.79 -36.90 -34.92
CA ASP A 270 31.58 -37.23 -36.11
C ASP A 270 32.99 -36.62 -35.91
N VAL A 271 34.03 -37.42 -35.66
CA VAL A 271 35.42 -37.09 -36.02
C VAL A 271 36.17 -38.40 -36.30
N ALA A 272 36.70 -38.48 -37.52
CA ALA A 272 37.40 -39.59 -38.14
C ALA A 272 38.70 -40.07 -37.41
N PRO A 273 39.18 -41.30 -37.69
CA PRO A 273 40.27 -41.93 -36.95
C PRO A 273 41.66 -41.65 -37.56
N VAL A 274 42.67 -41.53 -36.69
CA VAL A 274 44.10 -41.60 -37.03
C VAL A 274 44.62 -42.97 -36.55
N PRO A 275 45.32 -43.76 -37.38
CA PRO A 275 45.82 -45.06 -37.00
C PRO A 275 47.15 -44.94 -36.24
N GLN A 276 47.30 -45.66 -35.13
CA GLN A 276 48.61 -45.89 -34.51
C GLN A 276 49.07 -47.31 -34.78
N GLU A 277 50.26 -47.38 -35.33
CA GLU A 277 51.02 -48.56 -35.67
C GLU A 277 51.37 -49.40 -34.44
N ALA A 278 51.47 -50.71 -34.68
CA ALA A 278 52.00 -51.70 -33.77
C ALA A 278 53.50 -51.46 -33.49
N GLN A 279 53.89 -51.60 -32.22
CA GLN A 279 55.12 -52.23 -31.77
C GLN A 279 55.03 -52.58 -30.28
#